data_AF-A0A847B6B9-F1
#
_entry.id   AF-A0A847B6B9-F1
#
_cell.length_a   1.000
_cell.length_b   1.000
_cell.length_c   1.000
_cell.angle_alpha   90.00
_cell.angle_beta   90.00
_cell.angle_gamma   90.00
#
_symmetry.space_group_name_H-M   'P 1'
#
loop_
_entity.id
_entity.type
_entity.pdbx_description
1 polymer ?
#
loop_
_entity_poly.entity_id
_entity_poly.type
_entity_poly.pdbx_seq_one_letter_code
_entity_poly.pdbx_strand_id
1 'polypeptide(L)' 'MSVQNKFGVLLPISALPGNHGIGDFSSGAFAFVDWLKKVNYRYWQILPLNPLGPG' A
#
# COMPACT_ATOMS: atom_id res chain seq x y z
N MET A 1 6.08 -25.62 -15.19
CA MET A 1 6.03 -24.15 -14.94
C MET A 1 6.93 -23.85 -13.76
N SER A 2 7.92 -22.95 -13.90
CA SER A 2 8.71 -22.49 -12.76
C SER A 2 7.85 -21.60 -11.87
N VAL A 3 7.72 -21.93 -10.58
CA VAL A 3 7.12 -21.01 -9.61
C VAL A 3 8.06 -19.82 -9.45
N GLN A 4 7.62 -18.65 -9.89
CA GLN A 4 8.33 -17.40 -9.63
C GLN A 4 7.97 -16.94 -8.22
N ASN A 5 8.97 -16.79 -7.35
CA ASN A 5 8.76 -16.24 -6.02
C ASN A 5 8.24 -14.81 -6.13
N LYS A 6 7.11 -14.55 -5.46
CA LYS A 6 6.39 -13.28 -5.49
C LYS A 6 6.44 -12.67 -4.10
N PHE A 7 7.00 -11.46 -4.01
CA PHE A 7 7.11 -10.71 -2.77
C PHE A 7 6.21 -9.46 -2.81
N GLY A 8 5.77 -9.04 -1.63
CA GLY A 8 4.88 -7.89 -1.47
C GLY A 8 4.80 -7.41 -0.04
N VAL A 9 4.02 -6.33 0.15
CA VAL A 9 3.77 -5.71 1.46
C VAL A 9 2.26 -5.66 1.71
N LEU A 10 1.85 -5.99 2.92
CA LEU A 10 0.54 -5.65 3.47
C LEU A 10 0.66 -4.31 4.20
N LEU A 11 0.02 -3.27 3.69
CA LEU A 11 0.01 -1.94 4.29
C LEU A 11 -1.34 -1.26 4.00
N PRO A 12 -2.14 -0.89 5.01
CA PRO A 12 -3.35 -0.10 4.80
C PRO A 12 -3.02 1.30 4.24
N ILE A 13 -3.89 1.86 3.39
CA ILE A 13 -3.72 3.23 2.87
C ILE A 13 -3.58 4.25 3.99
N SER A 14 -4.37 4.10 5.05
CA SER A 14 -4.39 5.01 6.20
C SER A 14 -3.05 5.07 6.96
N ALA A 15 -2.18 4.07 6.81
CA ALA A 15 -0.85 4.03 7.42
C ALA A 15 0.23 4.75 6.59
N LEU A 16 -0.09 5.22 5.39
CA LEU A 16 0.84 6.01 4.59
C LEU A 16 1.07 7.40 5.21
N PRO A 17 2.24 8.03 4.94
CA PRO A 17 2.41 9.44 5.19
C PRO A 17 1.38 10.25 4.40
N GLY A 18 0.62 11.10 5.07
CA GLY A 18 -0.37 11.98 4.47
C GLY A 18 -0.39 13.35 5.13
N ASN A 19 -0.84 14.37 4.41
CA ASN A 19 -0.78 15.77 4.86
C ASN A 19 -1.88 16.15 5.86
N HIS A 20 -2.84 15.25 6.11
CA HIS A 20 -4.05 15.53 6.88
C HIS A 20 -4.21 14.60 8.10
N GLY A 21 -3.11 14.05 8.61
CA GLY A 21 -3.12 13.16 9.79
C GLY A 21 -3.54 11.71 9.50
N ILE A 22 -3.85 11.39 8.24
CA ILE A 22 -4.13 10.03 7.75
C ILE A 22 -3.54 9.87 6.35
N GLY A 23 -3.08 8.66 6.02
CA GLY A 23 -2.67 8.34 4.66
C GLY A 23 -3.85 8.33 3.68
N ASP A 24 -3.59 8.77 2.46
CA ASP A 24 -4.58 8.93 1.39
C ASP A 24 -3.98 8.54 0.02
N PHE A 25 -4.79 8.59 -1.04
CA PHE A 25 -4.34 8.34 -2.41
C PHE A 25 -3.68 9.57 -3.05
N SER A 26 -2.69 10.16 -2.36
CA SER A 26 -1.91 11.30 -2.85
C SER A 26 -0.43 10.93 -3.09
N SER A 27 0.46 11.92 -3.04
CA SER A 27 1.91 11.77 -3.25
C SER A 27 2.56 10.65 -2.41
N GLY A 28 2.09 10.42 -1.18
CA GLY A 28 2.59 9.34 -0.32
C GLY A 28 2.33 7.94 -0.91
N ALA A 29 1.19 7.73 -1.56
CA ALA A 29 0.86 6.47 -2.22
C ALA A 29 1.73 6.23 -3.47
N PHE A 30 1.95 7.28 -4.27
CA PHE A 30 2.87 7.18 -5.42
C PHE A 30 4.30 6.87 -4.99
N ALA A 31 4.80 7.56 -3.96
CA ALA A 31 6.12 7.30 -3.41
C ALA A 31 6.26 5.85 -2.87
N PHE A 32 5.20 5.31 -2.26
CA PHE A 32 5.20 3.92 -1.79
C PHE A 32 5.24 2.92 -2.95
N VAL A 33 4.47 3.14 -4.01
CA VAL A 33 4.48 2.29 -5.21
C VAL A 33 5.84 2.36 -5.92
N ASP A 34 6.45 3.54 -6.02
CA ASP A 34 7.79 3.71 -6.57
C ASP A 34 8.84 2.97 -5.72
N TRP A 35 8.69 2.98 -4.40
CA TRP A 35 9.53 2.20 -3.50
C TRP A 35 9.36 0.69 -3.72
N LEU A 36 8.12 0.18 -3.82
CA LEU A 36 7.85 -1.23 -4.12
C LEU A 36 8.52 -1.66 -5.43
N LYS A 37 8.41 -0.83 -6.47
CA LYS A 37 9.08 -1.04 -7.75
C LYS A 37 10.60 -1.08 -7.59
N LYS A 38 11.18 -0.15 -6.82
CA LYS A 38 12.63 -0.08 -6.55
C LYS A 38 13.17 -1.34 -5.87
N VAL A 39 12.39 -1.95 -4.97
CA VAL A 39 12.77 -3.20 -4.27
C VAL A 39 12.32 -4.47 -5.01
N ASN A 40 11.78 -4.35 -6.23
CA ASN A 40 11.22 -5.45 -7.03
C ASN A 40 10.11 -6.26 -6.32
N TYR A 41 9.37 -5.62 -5.41
CA TYR A 41 8.17 -6.20 -4.83
C TYR A 41 6.99 -5.92 -5.76
N ARG A 42 6.19 -6.95 -6.03
CA ARG A 42 5.18 -6.94 -7.10
C ARG A 42 3.75 -6.87 -6.59
N TYR A 43 3.57 -6.95 -5.27
CA TYR A 43 2.27 -6.95 -4.63
C TYR A 43 2.20 -5.92 -3.51
N TRP A 44 1.10 -5.18 -3.51
CA TRP A 44 0.66 -4.37 -2.38
C TRP A 44 -0.73 -4.86 -1.99
N GLN A 45 -0.82 -5.46 -0.82
CA GLN A 45 -2.11 -5.81 -0.23
C GLN A 45 -2.56 -4.67 0.68
N ILE A 46 -3.81 -4.24 0.53
CA ILE A 46 -4.45 -3.22 1.37
C ILE A 46 -5.61 -3.84 2.15
N LEU A 47 -6.04 -3.16 3.21
CA LEU A 47 -7.28 -3.49 3.91
C LEU A 47 -8.50 -3.02 3.10
N PRO A 48 -9.71 -3.51 3.42
CA PRO A 48 -10.95 -3.07 2.78
C PRO A 48 -11.11 -1.54 2.80
N LEU A 49 -11.60 -0.99 1.70
CA LEU A 49 -11.83 0.46 1.50
C LEU A 49 -13.30 0.86 1.78
N ASN A 50 -14.09 -0.02 2.41
CA ASN A 50 -15.42 0.36 2.84
C ASN A 50 -15.34 1.45 3.92
N PRO A 51 -16.38 2.29 4.05
CA PRO A 51 -16.50 3.20 5.19
C PRO A 51 -16.30 2.45 6.51
N LEU A 52 -15.59 3.10 7.44
CA LEU A 52 -15.39 2.55 8.77
C LEU A 52 -16.74 2.49 9.51
N GLY A 53 -16.95 1.40 10.26
CA GLY A 53 -18.09 1.28 11.16
C GLY A 53 -17.98 2.21 12.39
N PRO A 54 -19.04 2.32 13.20
CA PRO A 54 -19.10 3.24 14.33
C PRO A 54 -18.15 2.92 15.51
N GLY A 55 -17.50 1.74 15.50
CA GLY A 55 -16.68 1.27 16.62
C GLY A 55 -17.50 0.60 17.71
#